data_AF-A0A0J6WQY3-F1
#
_entry.id   AF-A0A0J6WQY3-F1
#
_cell.length_a   1.000
_cell.length_b   1.000
_cell.length_c   1.000
_cell.angle_alpha   90.00
_cell.angle_beta   90.00
_cell.angle_gamma   90.00
#
_symmetry.space_group_name_H-M   'P 1'
#
loop_
_entity.id
_entity.type
_entity.pdbx_description
1 polymer ?
#
loop_
_entity_poly.entity_id
_entity_poly.type
_entity_poly.pdbx_seq_one_letter_code
_entity_poly.pdbx_strand_id
1 'polypeptide(L)' 'MPVQPISVMRSILTPDEFIGYLKGNIIKYAMRAGKKGNTDDKAKFETYKKWLHKELQDKQDKNEVL' A
#
# COMPACT_ATOMS: atom_id res chain seq x y z
N MET A 1 -2.66 -3.86 21.06
CA MET A 1 -2.22 -4.52 19.81
C MET A 1 -0.79 -4.11 19.51
N PRO A 2 0.09 -5.02 19.07
CA PRO A 2 1.44 -4.65 18.67
C PRO A 2 1.40 -3.73 17.45
N VAL A 3 2.26 -2.71 17.45
CA VAL A 3 2.40 -1.77 16.32
C VAL A 3 2.86 -2.56 15.09
N GLN A 4 2.12 -2.45 13.99
CA GLN A 4 2.49 -3.10 12.74
C GLN A 4 3.54 -2.24 12.00
N PRO A 5 4.53 -2.84 11.32
CA PRO A 5 5.55 -2.09 10.59
C PRO A 5 4.97 -1.08 9.58
N ILE A 6 3.84 -1.41 8.94
CA ILE A 6 3.18 -0.49 8.00
C ILE A 6 2.65 0.78 8.66
N SER A 7 2.21 0.69 9.92
CA SER A 7 1.77 1.85 10.70
C SER A 7 2.94 2.78 10.99
N VAL A 8 4.11 2.22 11.31
CA VAL A 8 5.35 2.98 11.50
C VAL A 8 5.76 3.64 10.18
N MET A 9 5.80 2.89 9.08
CA MET A 9 6.13 3.43 7.76
C MET A 9 5.22 4.59 7.35
N ARG A 10 3.90 4.48 7.59
CA ARG A 10 2.96 5.58 7.30
C ARG A 10 3.23 6.85 8.14
N SER A 11 3.77 6.69 9.35
CA SER A 11 4.07 7.83 10.24
C SER A 11 5.39 8.53 9.95
N ILE A 12 6.39 7.82 9.38
CA ILE A 12 7.74 8.36 9.20
C ILE A 12 8.07 8.71 7.76
N LEU A 13 7.44 8.06 6.78
CA LEU A 13 7.66 8.33 5.37
C LEU A 13 6.85 9.55 4.94
N THR A 14 7.39 10.30 3.98
CA THR A 14 6.58 11.29 3.27
C THR A 14 5.40 10.62 2.58
N PRO A 15 4.31 11.37 2.28
CA PRO A 15 3.16 10.81 1.58
C PRO A 15 3.54 10.11 0.26
N ASP A 16 4.48 10.70 -0.49
CA ASP A 16 4.91 10.15 -1.78
C ASP A 16 5.79 8.90 -1.65
N GLU A 17 6.65 8.85 -0.63
CA GLU A 17 7.41 7.63 -0.32
C GLU A 17 6.48 6.49 0.12
N PHE A 18 5.48 6.77 0.96
CA PHE A 18 4.52 5.76 1.39
C PHE A 18 3.67 5.27 0.22
N ILE A 19 3.18 6.17 -0.65
CA ILE A 19 2.50 5.82 -1.91
C ILE A 19 3.41 4.96 -2.80
N GLY A 20 4.69 5.32 -2.93
CA GLY A 20 5.68 4.55 -3.67
C GLY A 20 5.88 3.14 -3.10
N TYR A 21 5.98 3.01 -1.78
CA TYR A 21 6.05 1.72 -1.08
C TYR A 21 4.82 0.84 -1.37
N LEU A 22 3.61 1.40 -1.35
CA LEU A 22 2.38 0.67 -1.67
C LEU A 22 2.40 0.18 -3.13
N LYS A 23 2.72 1.07 -4.09
CA LYS A 23 2.85 0.72 -5.51
C LYS A 23 3.87 -0.40 -5.75
N GLY A 24 5.03 -0.33 -5.10
CA GLY A 24 6.06 -1.38 -5.20
C GLY A 24 5.58 -2.74 -4.71
N ASN A 25 4.81 -2.78 -3.61
CA ASN A 25 4.22 -4.02 -3.11
C ASN A 25 3.15 -4.57 -4.07
N ILE A 26 2.31 -3.72 -4.65
CA ILE A 26 1.32 -4.11 -5.66
C ILE A 26 2.02 -4.78 -6.85
N ILE A 27 3.07 -4.16 -7.40
CA ILE A 27 3.87 -4.73 -8.51
C ILE A 27 4.45 -6.10 -8.10
N LYS A 28 5.11 -6.16 -6.94
CA LYS A 28 5.71 -7.39 -6.41
C LYS A 28 4.71 -8.54 -6.30
N TYR A 29 3.54 -8.29 -5.74
CA TYR A 29 2.54 -9.34 -5.55
C TYR A 29 1.81 -9.71 -6.84
N ALA A 30 1.57 -8.76 -7.74
CA ALA A 30 1.07 -9.04 -9.09
C ALA A 30 2.02 -9.95 -9.87
N MET A 31 3.34 -9.68 -9.81
CA MET A 31 4.36 -10.46 -10.53
C MET A 31 4.55 -11.89 -10.01
N ARG A 32 4.18 -12.14 -8.74
CA ARG A 32 4.31 -13.44 -8.07
C ARG A 32 3.03 -14.28 -8.11
N ALA A 33 1.87 -13.65 -8.27
CA ALA A 33 0.59 -14.34 -8.33
C ALA A 33 0.62 -15.47 -9.38
N GLY A 34 0.20 -16.67 -8.98
CA GLY A 34 0.17 -17.85 -9.86
C GLY A 34 1.50 -18.55 -10.10
N LYS A 35 2.64 -18.05 -9.58
CA LYS A 35 3.97 -18.66 -9.78
C LYS A 35 4.43 -19.58 -8.65
N LYS A 36 3.77 -19.55 -7.48
CA LYS A 36 3.98 -20.51 -6.38
C LYS A 36 2.63 -21.06 -5.94
N GLY A 37 2.51 -22.39 -5.88
CA GLY A 37 1.39 -23.05 -5.22
C GLY A 37 1.38 -22.65 -3.74
N ASN A 38 0.29 -22.04 -3.27
CA ASN A 38 0.09 -21.49 -1.92
C ASN A 38 0.74 -20.14 -1.60
N THR A 39 0.67 -19.16 -2.50
CA THR A 39 0.93 -17.77 -2.07
C THR A 39 -0.35 -16.95 -1.94
N ASP A 40 -0.50 -16.33 -0.78
CA ASP A 40 -1.49 -15.29 -0.47
C ASP A 40 -1.20 -13.96 -1.22
N ASP A 41 -0.52 -14.04 -2.36
CA ASP A 41 -0.08 -12.87 -3.11
C ASP A 41 -1.28 -12.11 -3.69
N LYS A 42 -2.38 -12.81 -4.04
CA LYS A 42 -3.63 -12.16 -4.49
C LYS A 42 -4.27 -11.32 -3.37
N ALA A 43 -4.44 -11.85 -2.16
CA ALA A 43 -5.05 -11.08 -1.08
C ALA A 43 -4.15 -9.92 -0.64
N LYS A 44 -2.82 -10.12 -0.66
CA LYS A 44 -1.86 -9.03 -0.43
C LYS A 44 -2.00 -7.96 -1.50
N PHE A 45 -2.04 -8.32 -2.79
CA PHE A 45 -2.28 -7.36 -3.87
C PHE A 45 -3.53 -6.50 -3.61
N GLU A 46 -4.67 -7.12 -3.31
CA GLU A 46 -5.91 -6.40 -3.04
C GLU A 46 -5.82 -5.51 -1.79
N THR A 47 -5.15 -5.98 -0.74
CA THR A 47 -4.92 -5.22 0.48
C THR A 47 -4.11 -3.95 0.21
N TYR A 48 -2.98 -4.07 -0.49
CA TYR A 48 -2.13 -2.93 -0.83
C TYR A 48 -2.83 -1.97 -1.80
N LYS A 49 -3.63 -2.49 -2.74
CA LYS A 49 -4.45 -1.67 -3.65
C LYS A 49 -5.49 -0.85 -2.88
N LYS A 50 -6.18 -1.45 -1.90
CA LYS A 50 -7.15 -0.73 -1.05
C LYS A 50 -6.49 0.40 -0.26
N TRP A 51 -5.33 0.14 0.34
CA TRP A 51 -4.58 1.18 1.06
C TRP A 51 -4.12 2.30 0.12
N LEU A 52 -3.61 1.97 -1.07
CA LEU A 52 -3.19 2.98 -2.04
C LEU A 52 -4.35 3.91 -2.43
N HIS A 53 -5.53 3.34 -2.70
CA HIS A 53 -6.71 4.15 -3.04
C HIS A 53 -7.07 5.13 -1.92
N LYS A 54 -7.04 4.68 -0.67
CA LYS A 54 -7.26 5.53 0.49
C LYS A 54 -6.22 6.66 0.59
N GLU A 55 -4.93 6.37 0.46
CA GLU A 55 -3.91 7.43 0.54
C GLU A 55 -4.02 8.46 -0.59
N LEU A 56 -4.43 8.03 -1.79
CA LEU A 56 -4.66 8.95 -2.91
C LEU A 56 -5.87 9.84 -2.68
N GLN A 57 -6.97 9.28 -2.18
CA GLN A 57 -8.16 10.06 -1.80
C GLN A 57 -7.82 11.06 -0.68
N ASP A 58 -7.17 10.60 0.40
CA ASP A 58 -6.74 11.46 1.51
C ASP A 58 -5.79 12.59 1.03
N LYS A 59 -5.01 12.37 -0.05
CA LYS A 59 -4.14 13.39 -0.67
C LYS A 59 -4.93 14.37 -1.54
N GLN A 60 -5.94 13.91 -2.28
CA GLN A 60 -6.83 14.77 -3.07
C GLN A 60 -7.63 15.71 -2.16
N ASP A 61 -8.26 15.17 -1.12
CA ASP A 61 -9.08 15.95 -0.17
C ASP A 61 -8.26 17.06 0.50
N LYS A 62 -6.99 16.80 0.83
CA LYS A 62 -6.09 17.81 1.42
C LYS A 62 -5.68 18.91 0.43
N ASN A 63 -5.61 18.60 -0.86
CA ASN A 63 -5.27 19.58 -1.89
C ASN A 63 -6.46 20.48 -2.25
N GLU A 64 -7.70 20.05 -2.01
CA GLU A 64 -8.92 20.85 -2.25
C GLU A 64 -9.25 21.82 -1.10
N VAL A 65 -8.61 21.67 0.06
CA VAL A 65 -8.82 22.50 1.26
C VAL A 65 -7.81 23.66 1.36
N LEU A 66 -6.85 23.74 0.43
CA LEU A 66 -5.85 24.82 0.30
C LEU A 66 -6.18 25.73 -0.88
#